data_AF-A0A0B6ZQ04-F1
#
_entry.id   AF-A0A0B6ZQ04-F1
#
_cell.length_a   1.000
_cell.length_b   1.000
_cell.length_c   1.000
_cell.angle_alpha   90.00
_cell.angle_beta   90.00
_cell.angle_gamma   90.00
#
_symmetry.space_group_name_H-M   'P 1'
#
loop_
_entity.id
_entity.type
_entity.pdbx_description
1 polymer ?
#
loop_
_entity_poly.entity_id
_entity_poly.type
_entity_poly.pdbx_seq_one_letter_code
_entity_poly.pdbx_strand_id
1 'polypeptide(L)'
;FRTISQGEGVALKIVPIEGDQLVNDCPQKKFEEILPEVVIAKELSDLSRQANQTQNFCQVQRISCVKGVFPSELLEQWDLYSQNKVSENDRPDIFTSDQLFVVFEFIDGGCPLENYKFSNHGEAFSVLRQIVFALAAAECELEFEHRDLHIGNVLVRSCTEETVGFKLHDQKYQFATEGVTATIIDFTL
;
A
#
# COMPACT_ATOMS: atom_id res chain seq x y z
N PHE A 1 2.55 7.18 -7.17
CA PHE A 1 1.66 7.93 -8.08
C PHE A 1 0.22 7.46 -7.93
N ARG A 2 -0.78 8.29 -8.25
CA ARG A 2 -2.19 7.85 -8.31
C ARG A 2 -2.75 8.06 -9.71
N THR A 3 -3.57 7.14 -10.18
CA THR A 3 -4.23 7.21 -11.50
C THR A 3 -5.54 6.40 -11.49
N ILE A 4 -6.21 6.32 -12.62
CA ILE A 4 -7.40 5.48 -12.82
C ILE A 4 -7.01 4.31 -13.75
N SER A 5 -7.33 3.09 -13.33
CA SER A 5 -7.11 1.86 -14.10
C SER A 5 -8.42 1.08 -14.13
N GLN A 6 -8.90 0.74 -15.34
CA GLN A 6 -10.16 0.00 -15.53
C GLN A 6 -11.40 0.60 -14.82
N GLY A 7 -11.41 1.93 -14.60
CA GLY A 7 -12.49 2.63 -13.91
C GLY A 7 -12.33 2.70 -12.39
N GLU A 8 -11.28 2.13 -11.83
CA GLU A 8 -10.97 2.17 -10.39
C GLU A 8 -9.77 3.08 -10.11
N GLY A 9 -9.79 3.77 -8.97
CA GLY A 9 -8.63 4.53 -8.50
C GLY A 9 -7.53 3.59 -8.02
N VAL A 10 -6.30 3.80 -8.49
CA VAL A 10 -5.14 2.98 -8.15
C VAL A 10 -3.95 3.81 -7.73
N ALA A 11 -3.11 3.23 -6.88
CA ALA A 11 -1.82 3.74 -6.47
C ALA A 11 -0.69 2.89 -7.10
N LEU A 12 0.23 3.56 -7.78
CA LEU A 12 1.43 2.96 -8.36
C LEU A 12 2.63 3.18 -7.42
N LYS A 13 3.20 2.10 -6.89
CA LYS A 13 4.51 2.05 -6.24
C LYS A 13 5.52 1.51 -7.25
N ILE A 14 6.50 2.33 -7.63
CA ILE A 14 7.49 2.01 -8.66
C ILE A 14 8.84 1.92 -7.97
N VAL A 15 9.45 0.74 -8.01
CA VAL A 15 10.71 0.45 -7.31
C VAL A 15 11.79 0.11 -8.33
N PRO A 16 12.86 0.91 -8.48
CA PRO A 16 13.99 0.55 -9.32
C PRO A 16 14.73 -0.63 -8.71
N ILE A 17 15.10 -1.60 -9.55
CA ILE A 17 15.80 -2.81 -9.14
C ILE A 17 16.97 -3.10 -10.07
N GLU A 18 17.94 -3.86 -9.58
CA GLU A 18 19.09 -4.38 -10.35
C GLU A 18 20.07 -3.36 -10.93
N GLY A 19 19.81 -2.05 -10.82
CA GLY A 19 20.75 -1.02 -11.27
C GLY A 19 21.89 -0.77 -10.28
N ASP A 20 23.00 -0.24 -10.81
CA ASP A 20 24.21 0.08 -10.03
C ASP A 20 24.21 1.51 -9.47
N GLN A 21 23.27 2.34 -9.91
CA GLN A 21 23.13 3.72 -9.46
C GLN A 21 22.43 3.75 -8.09
N LEU A 22 22.93 4.59 -7.18
CA LEU A 22 22.23 4.89 -5.94
C LEU A 22 20.95 5.66 -6.23
N VAL A 23 19.88 5.33 -5.50
CA VAL A 23 18.58 6.02 -5.55
C VAL A 23 18.22 6.39 -4.13
N ASN A 24 18.07 7.68 -3.83
CA ASN A 24 17.87 8.19 -2.47
C ASN A 24 18.98 7.70 -1.52
N ASP A 25 20.24 7.83 -1.95
CA ASP A 25 21.45 7.36 -1.25
C ASP A 25 21.51 5.84 -0.94
N CYS A 26 20.58 5.04 -1.48
CA CYS A 26 20.51 3.60 -1.24
C CYS A 26 20.82 2.80 -2.51
N PRO A 27 21.50 1.63 -2.40
CA PRO A 27 21.59 0.68 -3.50
C PRO A 27 20.20 0.21 -3.92
N GLN A 28 20.01 -0.05 -5.21
CA GLN A 28 18.78 -0.65 -5.68
C GLN A 28 18.68 -2.10 -5.22
N LYS A 29 17.47 -2.51 -4.82
CA LYS A 29 17.18 -3.90 -4.45
C LYS A 29 17.51 -4.83 -5.63
N LYS A 30 18.06 -5.99 -5.32
CA LYS A 30 18.15 -7.13 -6.24
C LYS A 30 16.83 -7.88 -6.30
N PHE A 31 16.68 -8.76 -7.29
CA PHE A 31 15.48 -9.59 -7.45
C PHE A 31 15.13 -10.37 -6.18
N GLU A 32 16.13 -10.94 -5.53
CA GLU A 32 15.98 -11.70 -4.28
C GLU A 32 15.54 -10.83 -3.10
N GLU A 33 15.85 -9.53 -3.11
CA GLU A 33 15.49 -8.60 -2.04
C GLU A 33 14.09 -7.97 -2.23
N ILE A 34 13.61 -7.87 -3.47
CA ILE A 34 12.24 -7.38 -3.76
C ILE A 34 11.20 -8.51 -3.73
N LEU A 35 11.62 -9.77 -3.90
CA LEU A 35 10.72 -10.92 -3.94
C LEU A 35 9.86 -11.07 -2.67
N PRO A 36 10.38 -10.90 -1.43
CA PRO A 36 9.56 -10.98 -0.22
C PRO A 36 8.41 -9.98 -0.23
N GLU A 37 8.66 -8.74 -0.64
CA GLU A 37 7.63 -7.69 -0.72
C GLU A 37 6.53 -8.06 -1.73
N VAL A 38 6.90 -8.64 -2.87
CA VAL A 38 5.96 -9.14 -3.89
C VAL A 38 5.10 -10.28 -3.34
N VAL A 39 5.70 -11.22 -2.62
CA VAL A 39 4.99 -12.37 -2.04
C VAL A 39 4.04 -11.89 -0.94
N ILE A 40 4.54 -11.13 0.03
CA ILE A 40 3.74 -10.63 1.16
C ILE A 40 2.56 -9.78 0.68
N ALA A 41 2.78 -8.87 -0.27
CA ALA A 41 1.69 -8.06 -0.82
C ALA A 41 0.57 -8.90 -1.46
N LYS A 42 0.93 -10.01 -2.15
CA LYS A 42 -0.05 -10.92 -2.74
C LYS A 42 -0.80 -11.73 -1.67
N GLU A 43 -0.07 -12.35 -0.74
CA GLU A 43 -0.68 -13.16 0.32
C GLU A 43 -1.64 -12.34 1.18
N LEU A 44 -1.24 -11.12 1.57
CA LEU A 44 -2.09 -10.20 2.34
C LEU A 44 -3.31 -9.71 1.55
N SER A 45 -3.17 -9.48 0.23
CA SER A 45 -4.30 -9.14 -0.63
C SER A 45 -5.32 -10.28 -0.71
N ASP A 46 -4.86 -11.53 -0.70
CA ASP A 46 -5.71 -12.72 -0.84
C ASP A 46 -6.39 -13.17 0.47
N LEU A 47 -6.08 -12.56 1.62
CA LEU A 47 -6.73 -12.84 2.91
C LEU A 47 -8.25 -12.74 2.87
N SER A 48 -8.82 -11.93 1.98
CA SER A 48 -10.28 -11.82 1.80
C SER A 48 -10.97 -13.15 1.43
N ARG A 49 -10.20 -14.16 0.99
CA ARG A 49 -10.68 -15.47 0.53
C ARG A 49 -10.24 -16.64 1.41
N GLN A 50 -9.55 -16.38 2.53
CA GLN A 50 -8.93 -17.42 3.36
C GLN A 50 -9.84 -17.89 4.52
N ALA A 51 -9.31 -18.75 5.40
CA ALA A 51 -10.04 -19.22 6.58
C ALA A 51 -10.22 -18.09 7.59
N ASN A 52 -9.15 -17.33 7.84
CA ASN A 52 -9.18 -16.05 8.52
C ASN A 52 -9.20 -14.91 7.49
N GLN A 53 -10.16 -14.00 7.60
CA GLN A 53 -10.49 -13.06 6.52
C GLN A 53 -10.42 -11.61 6.96
N THR A 54 -9.85 -10.79 6.09
CA THR A 54 -9.88 -9.33 6.14
C THR A 54 -9.67 -8.75 4.72
N GLN A 55 -10.11 -7.51 4.51
CA GLN A 55 -9.86 -6.73 3.28
C GLN A 55 -9.01 -5.47 3.57
N ASN A 56 -8.50 -5.35 4.79
CA ASN A 56 -7.89 -4.13 5.30
C ASN A 56 -6.37 -4.07 5.08
N PHE A 57 -5.84 -4.85 4.14
CA PHE A 57 -4.50 -4.70 3.57
C PHE A 57 -4.61 -4.20 2.12
N CYS A 58 -3.56 -3.56 1.59
CA CYS A 58 -3.58 -3.09 0.21
C CYS A 58 -3.94 -4.21 -0.77
N GLN A 59 -4.93 -3.95 -1.61
CA GLN A 59 -5.38 -4.90 -2.61
C GLN A 59 -4.51 -4.77 -3.85
N VAL A 60 -3.85 -5.85 -4.22
CA VAL A 60 -2.96 -5.91 -5.39
C VAL A 60 -3.83 -6.12 -6.63
N GLN A 61 -3.86 -5.15 -7.53
CA GLN A 61 -4.47 -5.31 -8.84
C GLN A 61 -3.49 -5.97 -9.82
N ARG A 62 -2.23 -5.52 -9.80
CA ARG A 62 -1.17 -6.05 -10.66
C ARG A 62 0.21 -5.79 -10.09
N ILE A 63 1.15 -6.70 -10.33
CA ILE A 63 2.59 -6.49 -10.12
C ILE A 63 3.30 -6.83 -11.42
N SER A 64 4.10 -5.91 -11.94
CA SER A 64 4.82 -6.08 -13.21
C SER A 64 6.30 -5.77 -13.05
N CYS A 65 7.17 -6.55 -13.69
CA CYS A 65 8.56 -6.17 -13.91
C CYS A 65 8.65 -5.50 -15.29
N VAL A 66 9.07 -4.24 -15.33
CA VAL A 66 9.17 -3.44 -16.56
C VAL A 66 10.60 -2.97 -16.78
N LYS A 67 10.92 -2.61 -18.02
CA LYS A 67 12.26 -2.13 -18.43
C LYS A 67 12.12 -0.85 -19.25
N GLY A 68 12.92 0.17 -18.95
CA GLY A 68 12.95 1.40 -19.73
C GLY A 68 13.41 2.62 -18.95
N VAL A 69 13.30 3.79 -19.57
CA VAL A 69 13.49 5.08 -18.89
C VAL A 69 12.28 5.41 -18.02
N PHE A 70 12.45 6.29 -17.03
CA PHE A 70 11.32 6.80 -16.27
C PHE A 70 10.42 7.67 -17.18
N PRO A 71 9.10 7.41 -17.27
CA PRO A 71 8.23 8.14 -18.18
C PRO A 71 8.20 9.65 -17.92
N SER A 72 8.26 10.45 -18.98
CA SER A 72 8.22 11.92 -18.92
C SER A 72 7.01 12.44 -18.15
N GLU A 73 5.86 11.83 -18.35
CA GLU A 73 4.60 12.20 -17.70
C GLU A 73 4.68 11.99 -16.18
N LEU A 74 5.38 10.95 -15.72
CA LEU A 74 5.60 10.72 -14.29
C LEU A 74 6.67 11.65 -13.72
N LEU A 75 7.67 12.03 -14.51
CA LEU A 75 8.64 13.07 -14.13
C LEU A 75 7.94 14.42 -13.92
N GLU A 76 7.05 14.81 -14.82
CA GLU A 76 6.25 16.04 -14.68
C GLU A 76 5.40 16.00 -13.40
N GLN A 77 4.74 14.88 -13.10
CA GLN A 77 3.98 14.74 -11.86
C GLN A 77 4.88 14.77 -10.62
N TRP A 78 6.09 14.23 -10.70
CA TRP A 78 7.08 14.30 -9.63
C TRP A 78 7.52 15.76 -9.40
N ASP A 79 7.79 16.51 -10.47
CA ASP A 79 8.19 17.93 -10.39
C ASP A 79 7.09 18.78 -9.76
N LEU A 80 5.82 18.57 -10.16
CA LEU A 80 4.66 19.23 -9.56
C LEU A 80 4.53 18.89 -8.07
N TYR A 81 4.78 17.64 -7.68
CA TYR A 81 4.76 17.26 -6.27
C TYR A 81 5.88 17.96 -5.51
N SER A 82 7.13 17.90 -5.99
CA SER A 82 8.31 18.47 -5.34
C SER A 82 8.22 19.99 -5.14
N GLN A 83 7.55 20.71 -6.04
CA GLN A 83 7.31 22.14 -5.91
C GLN A 83 6.32 22.47 -4.77
N ASN A 84 5.32 21.62 -4.56
CA ASN A 84 4.25 21.84 -3.59
C ASN A 84 4.57 21.25 -2.20
N LYS A 85 5.31 20.15 -2.18
CA LYS A 85 5.79 19.44 -0.99
C LYS A 85 7.26 19.16 -1.22
N VAL A 86 8.14 19.68 -0.37
CA VAL A 86 9.58 19.41 -0.46
C VAL A 86 9.77 17.89 -0.48
N SER A 87 10.20 17.35 -1.63
CA SER A 87 10.49 15.93 -1.78
C SER A 87 11.82 15.65 -1.09
N GLU A 88 11.86 14.61 -0.26
CA GLU A 88 13.10 14.09 0.32
C GLU A 88 13.82 13.12 -0.65
N ASN A 89 13.13 12.69 -1.70
CA ASN A 89 13.67 11.80 -2.72
C ASN A 89 14.38 12.55 -3.84
N ASP A 90 15.32 11.88 -4.51
CA ASP A 90 15.92 12.31 -5.75
C ASP A 90 14.89 12.34 -6.89
N ARG A 91 15.11 13.23 -7.87
CA ARG A 91 14.33 13.22 -9.11
C ARG A 91 14.67 11.94 -9.89
N PRO A 92 13.69 11.12 -10.31
CA PRO A 92 13.95 9.82 -10.93
C PRO A 92 14.28 9.91 -12.43
N ASP A 93 15.15 10.84 -12.85
CA ASP A 93 15.52 11.09 -14.25
C ASP A 93 16.87 10.49 -14.67
N ILE A 94 17.57 9.87 -13.71
CA ILE A 94 18.87 9.22 -13.91
C ILE A 94 18.80 7.86 -14.63
N PHE A 95 17.59 7.31 -14.82
CA PHE A 95 17.40 5.95 -15.32
C PHE A 95 17.52 5.87 -16.85
N THR A 96 18.29 4.90 -17.33
CA THR A 96 18.49 4.63 -18.76
C THR A 96 17.47 3.59 -19.27
N SER A 97 17.43 3.36 -20.59
CA SER A 97 16.54 2.36 -21.19
C SER A 97 16.79 0.92 -20.71
N ASP A 98 17.93 0.66 -20.05
CA ASP A 98 18.25 -0.64 -19.50
C ASP A 98 17.79 -0.87 -18.07
N GLN A 99 17.32 0.18 -17.38
CA GLN A 99 16.84 0.09 -15.99
C GLN A 99 15.61 -0.82 -15.87
N LEU A 100 15.60 -1.66 -14.83
CA LEU A 100 14.46 -2.50 -14.44
C LEU A 100 13.69 -1.87 -13.29
N PHE A 101 12.36 -2.02 -13.29
CA PHE A 101 11.51 -1.61 -12.20
C PHE A 101 10.49 -2.70 -11.87
N VAL A 102 10.18 -2.84 -10.58
CA VAL A 102 8.95 -3.50 -10.14
C VAL A 102 7.89 -2.43 -9.94
N VAL A 103 6.75 -2.59 -10.61
CA VAL A 103 5.58 -1.72 -10.50
C VAL A 103 4.48 -2.49 -9.79
N PHE A 104 4.14 -2.05 -8.59
CA PHE A 104 2.96 -2.49 -7.86
C PHE A 104 1.81 -1.53 -8.18
N GLU A 105 0.68 -2.10 -8.59
CA GLU A 105 -0.58 -1.41 -8.80
C GLU A 105 -1.55 -1.87 -7.73
N PHE A 106 -1.79 -1.00 -6.76
CA PHE A 106 -2.70 -1.24 -5.64
C PHE A 106 -3.99 -0.47 -5.83
N ILE A 107 -5.11 -0.98 -5.31
CA ILE A 107 -6.34 -0.18 -5.18
C ILE A 107 -6.07 1.02 -4.24
N ASP A 108 -6.60 2.20 -4.59
CA ASP A 108 -6.40 3.42 -3.78
C ASP A 108 -7.07 3.27 -2.39
N GLY A 109 -6.21 3.20 -1.36
CA GLY A 109 -6.62 3.09 0.03
C GLY A 109 -7.01 4.40 0.71
N GLY A 110 -6.95 5.55 0.01
CA GLY A 110 -7.20 6.87 0.59
C GLY A 110 -5.92 7.61 0.95
N CYS A 111 -5.96 8.50 1.94
CA CYS A 111 -4.78 9.25 2.37
C CYS A 111 -4.12 8.63 3.63
N PRO A 112 -2.81 8.83 3.84
CA PRO A 112 -2.16 8.40 5.08
C PRO A 112 -2.86 8.98 6.32
N LEU A 113 -2.96 8.17 7.38
CA LEU A 113 -3.65 8.52 8.62
C LEU A 113 -3.06 9.77 9.29
N GLU A 114 -1.75 10.00 9.15
CA GLU A 114 -1.08 11.23 9.58
C GLU A 114 -1.71 12.53 8.99
N ASN A 115 -2.35 12.41 7.82
CA ASN A 115 -2.98 13.51 7.09
C ASN A 115 -4.51 13.45 7.14
N TYR A 116 -5.10 12.40 7.75
CA TYR A 116 -6.55 12.24 7.84
C TYR A 116 -7.12 13.04 9.03
N LYS A 117 -8.23 13.73 8.80
CA LYS A 117 -8.93 14.49 9.84
C LYS A 117 -10.24 13.81 10.21
N PHE A 118 -10.27 13.22 11.40
CA PHE A 118 -11.49 12.60 11.92
C PHE A 118 -12.59 13.61 12.20
N SER A 119 -13.82 13.29 11.81
CA SER A 119 -15.00 14.13 12.09
C SER A 119 -15.51 13.92 13.53
N ASN A 120 -15.29 12.73 14.08
CA ASN A 120 -15.75 12.34 15.41
C ASN A 120 -14.86 11.21 15.99
N HIS A 121 -15.02 10.91 17.28
CA HIS A 121 -14.24 9.85 17.95
C HIS A 121 -14.59 8.44 17.46
N GLY A 122 -15.79 8.25 16.88
CA GLY A 122 -16.26 6.97 16.33
C GLY A 122 -15.40 6.54 15.15
N GLU A 123 -15.11 7.45 14.22
CA GLU A 123 -14.21 7.19 13.08
C GLU A 123 -12.83 6.71 13.57
N ALA A 124 -12.24 7.38 14.56
CA ALA A 124 -10.95 7.01 15.13
C ALA A 124 -10.97 5.61 15.78
N PHE A 125 -12.03 5.31 16.54
CA PHE A 125 -12.21 3.98 17.14
C PHE A 125 -12.44 2.90 16.07
N SER A 126 -13.16 3.21 15.01
CA SER A 126 -13.39 2.32 13.88
C SER A 126 -12.08 1.97 13.17
N VAL A 127 -11.24 2.96 12.86
CA VAL A 127 -9.92 2.75 12.24
C VAL A 127 -9.04 1.86 13.13
N LEU A 128 -8.94 2.16 14.43
CA LEU A 128 -8.16 1.33 15.36
C LEU A 128 -8.65 -0.12 15.39
N ARG A 129 -9.97 -0.32 15.47
CA ARG A 129 -10.57 -1.66 15.47
C ARG A 129 -10.31 -2.40 14.17
N GLN A 130 -10.41 -1.72 13.02
CA GLN A 130 -10.12 -2.33 11.72
C GLN A 130 -8.66 -2.80 11.62
N ILE A 131 -7.70 -1.99 12.10
CA ILE A 131 -6.28 -2.35 12.14
C ILE A 131 -6.06 -3.59 13.01
N VAL A 132 -6.61 -3.60 14.23
CA VAL A 132 -6.45 -4.72 15.18
C VAL A 132 -6.99 -6.02 14.60
N PHE A 133 -8.19 -6.01 14.01
CA PHE A 133 -8.78 -7.22 13.44
C PHE A 133 -8.10 -7.66 12.14
N ALA A 134 -7.57 -6.72 11.34
CA ALA A 134 -6.79 -7.04 10.16
C ALA A 134 -5.50 -7.77 10.52
N LEU A 135 -4.76 -7.23 11.49
CA LEU A 135 -3.53 -7.86 12.01
C LEU A 135 -3.83 -9.23 12.62
N ALA A 136 -4.87 -9.34 13.45
CA ALA A 136 -5.25 -10.63 14.02
C ALA A 136 -5.58 -11.68 12.94
N ALA A 137 -6.23 -11.28 11.84
CA ALA A 137 -6.52 -12.19 10.72
C ALA A 137 -5.23 -12.64 10.02
N ALA A 138 -4.31 -11.71 9.78
CA ALA A 138 -3.02 -12.03 9.15
C ALA A 138 -2.11 -12.87 10.06
N GLU A 139 -2.10 -12.61 11.38
CA GLU A 139 -1.40 -13.42 12.38
C GLU A 139 -1.94 -14.85 12.40
N CYS A 140 -3.26 -15.02 12.42
CA CYS A 140 -3.90 -16.34 12.47
C CYS A 140 -3.73 -17.15 11.18
N GLU A 141 -3.64 -16.48 10.02
CA GLU A 141 -3.53 -17.16 8.72
C GLU A 141 -2.08 -17.39 8.29
N LEU A 142 -1.20 -16.41 8.51
CA LEU A 142 0.12 -16.34 7.88
C LEU A 142 1.26 -16.18 8.90
N GLU A 143 0.97 -16.17 10.20
CA GLU A 143 1.94 -15.82 11.26
C GLU A 143 2.61 -14.45 10.98
N PHE A 144 1.84 -13.54 10.39
CA PHE A 144 2.34 -12.27 9.88
C PHE A 144 2.66 -11.27 10.99
N GLU A 145 3.77 -10.56 10.82
CA GLU A 145 4.15 -9.37 11.59
C GLU A 145 4.43 -8.22 10.63
N HIS A 146 3.85 -7.04 10.86
CA HIS A 146 4.10 -5.88 9.98
C HIS A 146 5.48 -5.24 10.17
N ARG A 147 6.01 -5.27 11.40
CA ARG A 147 7.34 -4.76 11.82
C ARG A 147 7.62 -3.27 11.66
N ASP A 148 6.80 -2.55 10.89
CA ASP A 148 6.95 -1.10 10.65
C ASP A 148 5.60 -0.36 10.51
N LEU A 149 4.64 -0.70 11.37
CA LEU A 149 3.30 -0.10 11.32
C LEU A 149 3.26 1.27 12.00
N HIS A 150 3.86 2.29 11.36
CA HIS A 150 3.68 3.69 11.75
C HIS A 150 2.41 4.27 11.12
N ILE A 151 1.95 5.44 11.60
CA ILE A 151 0.71 6.08 11.13
C ILE A 151 0.72 6.48 9.63
N GLY A 152 1.89 6.52 9.00
CA GLY A 152 2.03 6.73 7.55
C GLY A 152 1.64 5.49 6.73
N ASN A 153 1.77 4.29 7.33
CA ASN A 153 1.47 2.99 6.73
C ASN A 153 0.02 2.53 6.96
N VAL A 154 -0.82 3.43 7.46
CA VAL A 154 -2.28 3.25 7.52
C VAL A 154 -2.90 4.28 6.60
N LEU A 155 -3.56 3.83 5.53
CA LEU A 155 -4.38 4.67 4.69
C LEU A 155 -5.83 4.68 5.18
N VAL A 156 -6.48 5.82 5.09
CA VAL A 156 -7.89 6.02 5.46
C VAL A 156 -8.63 6.70 4.32
N ARG A 157 -9.81 6.17 3.99
CA ARG A 157 -10.77 6.80 3.08
C ARG A 157 -12.18 6.79 3.66
N SER A 158 -12.98 7.75 3.25
CA SER A 158 -14.43 7.70 3.45
C SER A 158 -15.03 6.54 2.66
N CYS A 159 -16.09 5.95 3.21
CA CYS A 159 -16.79 4.81 2.63
C CYS A 159 -18.30 4.94 2.86
N THR A 160 -19.09 4.28 2.01
CA THR A 160 -20.56 4.25 2.12
C THR A 160 -21.08 2.98 2.78
N GLU A 161 -20.21 1.98 2.90
CA GLU A 161 -20.46 0.70 3.53
C GLU A 161 -20.72 0.93 5.01
N GLU A 162 -21.87 0.46 5.50
CA GLU A 162 -22.25 0.64 6.92
C GLU A 162 -21.41 -0.23 7.86
N THR A 163 -20.91 -1.36 7.36
CA THR A 163 -20.18 -2.33 8.16
C THR A 163 -18.96 -2.91 7.46
N VAL A 164 -17.97 -3.29 8.26
CA VAL A 164 -16.76 -4.02 7.86
C VAL A 164 -16.74 -5.37 8.57
N GLY A 165 -16.38 -6.42 7.83
CA GLY A 165 -16.40 -7.81 8.30
C GLY A 165 -15.01 -8.43 8.40
N PHE A 166 -14.84 -9.29 9.39
CA PHE A 166 -13.63 -10.09 9.63
C PHE A 166 -14.02 -11.52 9.97
N LYS A 167 -13.11 -12.47 9.73
CA LYS A 167 -13.26 -13.86 10.17
C LYS A 167 -11.99 -14.29 10.89
N LEU A 168 -12.08 -14.79 12.11
CA LEU A 168 -10.96 -15.32 12.90
C LEU A 168 -11.36 -16.67 13.50
N HIS A 169 -10.60 -17.73 13.29
CA HIS A 169 -10.86 -19.07 13.82
C HIS A 169 -12.33 -19.52 13.64
N ASP A 170 -12.86 -19.38 12.43
CA ASP A 170 -14.26 -19.66 12.07
C ASP A 170 -15.34 -18.78 12.71
N GLN A 171 -14.96 -17.80 13.53
CA GLN A 171 -15.88 -16.80 14.07
C GLN A 171 -15.92 -15.57 13.18
N LYS A 172 -17.13 -15.12 12.86
CA LYS A 172 -17.36 -13.88 12.09
C LYS A 172 -17.54 -12.71 13.04
N TYR A 173 -16.85 -11.62 12.73
CA TYR A 173 -16.98 -10.33 13.40
C TYR A 173 -17.45 -9.30 12.38
N GLN A 174 -18.39 -8.46 12.80
CA GLN A 174 -18.91 -7.39 11.94
C GLN A 174 -19.08 -6.14 12.78
N PHE A 175 -18.62 -5.02 12.26
CA PHE A 175 -18.54 -3.76 12.98
C PHE A 175 -19.00 -2.61 12.12
N ALA A 176 -19.57 -1.57 12.73
CA ALA A 176 -19.85 -0.33 12.02
C ALA A 176 -18.56 0.31 11.49
N THR A 177 -18.56 0.78 10.25
CA THR A 177 -17.41 1.49 9.66
C THR A 177 -17.26 2.90 10.21
N GLU A 178 -18.33 3.48 10.75
CA GLU A 178 -18.40 4.91 11.09
C GLU A 178 -18.10 5.80 9.87
N GLY A 179 -18.38 5.31 8.66
CA GLY A 179 -18.14 6.03 7.40
C GLY A 179 -16.68 6.01 6.93
N VAL A 180 -15.80 5.23 7.56
CA VAL A 180 -14.37 5.15 7.21
C VAL A 180 -13.86 3.72 7.04
N THR A 181 -12.94 3.52 6.09
CA THR A 181 -12.20 2.27 5.90
C THR A 181 -10.71 2.51 6.09
N ALA A 182 -10.04 1.62 6.83
CA ALA A 182 -8.60 1.62 7.01
C ALA A 182 -7.92 0.56 6.14
N THR A 183 -6.78 0.88 5.54
CA THR A 183 -5.97 -0.04 4.72
C THR A 183 -4.51 0.01 5.20
N ILE A 184 -3.97 -1.13 5.59
CA ILE A 184 -2.57 -1.29 5.99
C ILE A 184 -1.71 -1.52 4.74
N ILE A 185 -0.57 -0.83 4.66
CA ILE A 185 0.33 -0.83 3.49
C ILE A 185 1.80 -0.96 3.92
N ASP A 186 2.66 -1.19 2.93
CA ASP A 186 4.12 -1.18 3.03
C ASP A 186 4.72 -2.30 3.91
N PHE A 187 5.11 -3.39 3.26
CA PHE A 187 5.59 -4.62 3.90
C PHE A 187 7.07 -4.85 3.61
N THR A 188 7.86 -3.78 3.72
CA THR A 188 9.27 -3.77 3.32
C THR A 188 10.19 -4.46 4.34
N LEU A 189 9.77 -4.64 5.60
CA LEU A 189 10.56 -5.16 6.74
C LEU A 189 10.09 -6.52 7.28
#